data_AF-A0A831WTA6-F1
#
_entry.id   AF-A0A831WTA6-F1
#
_cell.length_a   1.000
_cell.length_b   1.000
_cell.length_c   1.000
_cell.angle_alpha   90.00
_cell.angle_beta   90.00
_cell.angle_gamma   90.00
#
_symmetry.space_group_name_H-M   'P 1'
#
loop_
_entity.id
_entity.type
_entity.pdbx_description
1 polymer ?
#
loop_
_entity_poly.entity_id
_entity_poly.type
_entity_poly.pdbx_seq_one_letter_code
_entity_poly.pdbx_strand_id
1 'polypeptide(L)'
;MKILLIHQIFVTPEEGGGTRHFELGKFLVAKGHKVTVIASEVDYLSGKKKAKKREVKDGVNIIYSYTCSGVHKSFLHRAFSFFTFSLTSFINALKEKKVDIVWGTSPPLFQSITAFVVAKLKKKAICF
;
A
#
# COMPACT_ATOMS: atom_id res chain seq x y z
N MET A 1 -9.22 -13.88 -8.25
CA MET A 1 -7.89 -13.97 -7.60
C MET A 1 -7.78 -12.95 -6.48
N LYS A 2 -6.92 -13.17 -5.49
CA LYS A 2 -6.56 -12.16 -4.47
C LYS A 2 -5.27 -11.44 -4.84
N ILE A 3 -5.40 -10.14 -5.04
CA ILE A 3 -4.33 -9.22 -5.46
C ILE A 3 -3.93 -8.40 -4.24
N LEU A 4 -2.65 -8.43 -3.88
CA LEU A 4 -2.11 -7.64 -2.78
C LEU A 4 -1.25 -6.50 -3.34
N LEU A 5 -1.74 -5.28 -3.26
CA LEU A 5 -1.02 -4.07 -3.66
C LEU A 5 -0.28 -3.47 -2.45
N ILE A 6 1.01 -3.17 -2.59
CA ILE A 6 1.78 -2.39 -1.62
C ILE A 6 2.06 -1.02 -2.21
N HIS A 7 1.44 0.02 -1.63
CA HIS A 7 1.50 1.38 -2.14
C HIS A 7 1.41 2.39 -1.01
N GLN A 8 2.54 2.97 -0.61
CA GLN A 8 2.62 3.90 0.52
C GLN A 8 1.72 5.13 0.33
N ILE A 9 1.84 5.79 -0.82
CA ILE A 9 1.16 7.05 -1.15
C ILE A 9 -0.22 6.78 -1.79
N PHE A 10 -0.86 5.68 -1.39
CA PHE A 10 -2.15 5.32 -1.97
C PHE A 10 -3.24 6.25 -1.45
N VAL A 11 -4.01 6.79 -2.37
CA VAL A 11 -5.09 7.74 -2.09
C VAL A 11 -6.41 7.23 -2.65
N THR A 12 -7.48 7.51 -1.93
CA THR A 12 -8.85 7.31 -2.40
C THR A 12 -9.37 8.55 -3.13
N PRO A 13 -10.51 8.50 -3.84
CA PRO A 13 -11.04 9.66 -4.58
C PRO A 13 -11.43 10.87 -3.71
N GLU A 14 -11.55 10.69 -2.39
CA GLU A 14 -11.79 11.78 -1.43
C GLU A 14 -10.51 12.49 -1.00
N GLU A 15 -9.35 11.94 -1.35
CA GLU A 15 -8.03 12.44 -0.98
C GLU A 15 -7.34 13.07 -2.19
N GLY A 16 -6.54 14.11 -1.95
CA GLY A 16 -5.78 14.74 -3.02
C GLY A 16 -4.67 13.81 -3.52
N GLY A 17 -4.52 13.70 -4.85
CA GLY A 17 -3.43 12.94 -5.47
C GLY A 17 -3.87 12.10 -6.66
N GLY A 18 -3.00 11.18 -7.08
CA GLY A 18 -3.28 10.29 -8.21
C GLY A 18 -4.07 9.05 -7.80
N THR A 19 -5.30 8.92 -8.28
CA THR A 19 -6.20 7.80 -7.96
C THR A 19 -6.02 6.56 -8.85
N ARG A 20 -5.01 6.54 -9.74
CA ARG A 20 -4.82 5.47 -10.75
C ARG A 20 -4.95 4.05 -10.16
N HIS A 21 -4.22 3.76 -9.09
CA HIS A 21 -4.24 2.43 -8.48
C HIS A 21 -5.57 2.12 -7.78
N PHE A 22 -6.28 3.14 -7.31
CA PHE A 22 -7.63 2.98 -6.78
C PHE A 22 -8.61 2.60 -7.90
N GLU A 23 -8.59 3.33 -9.02
CA GLU A 23 -9.46 3.03 -10.17
C GLU A 23 -9.19 1.65 -10.77
N LEU A 24 -7.92 1.28 -10.92
CA LEU A 24 -7.53 -0.07 -11.35
C LEU A 24 -7.97 -1.13 -10.33
N GLY A 25 -7.84 -0.86 -9.03
CA GLY A 25 -8.33 -1.72 -7.97
C GLY A 25 -9.84 -1.94 -8.06
N LYS A 26 -10.61 -0.86 -8.24
CA LYS A 26 -12.07 -0.89 -8.41
C LYS A 26 -12.46 -1.68 -9.67
N PHE A 27 -11.76 -1.46 -10.79
CA PHE A 27 -11.97 -2.23 -12.02
C PHE A 27 -11.73 -3.73 -11.81
N LEU A 28 -10.65 -4.11 -11.14
CA LEU A 28 -10.33 -5.51 -10.83
C LEU A 28 -11.37 -6.13 -9.89
N VAL A 29 -11.86 -5.37 -8.91
CA VAL A 29 -12.97 -5.80 -8.04
C VAL A 29 -14.23 -6.07 -8.85
N ALA A 30 -14.60 -5.18 -9.79
CA ALA A 30 -15.74 -5.36 -10.67
C ALA A 30 -15.61 -6.61 -11.58
N LYS A 31 -14.38 -7.05 -11.86
CA LYS A 31 -14.08 -8.31 -12.58
C LYS A 31 -14.07 -9.55 -11.67
N GLY A 32 -14.45 -9.43 -10.41
CA GLY A 32 -14.53 -10.55 -9.45
C GLY A 32 -13.23 -10.86 -8.71
N HIS A 33 -12.22 -10.01 -8.81
CA HIS A 33 -10.98 -10.15 -8.03
C HIS A 33 -11.14 -9.53 -6.63
N LYS A 34 -10.37 -10.05 -5.66
CA LYS A 34 -10.27 -9.47 -4.32
C LYS A 34 -9.01 -8.61 -4.27
N VAL A 35 -9.18 -7.30 -4.25
CA VAL A 35 -8.06 -6.37 -4.13
C VAL A 35 -7.88 -5.97 -2.67
N THR A 36 -6.66 -6.12 -2.18
CA THR A 36 -6.23 -5.63 -0.87
C THR A 36 -5.04 -4.71 -1.06
N VAL A 37 -5.13 -3.48 -0.57
CA VAL A 37 -4.08 -2.46 -0.65
C VAL A 37 -3.51 -2.25 0.75
N ILE A 38 -2.19 -2.28 0.86
CA ILE A 38 -1.48 -1.84 2.05
C ILE A 38 -0.93 -0.44 1.78
N ALA A 39 -1.47 0.53 2.51
CA ALA A 39 -1.22 1.96 2.35
C ALA A 39 -0.66 2.60 3.62
N SER A 40 -0.11 3.80 3.53
CA SER A 40 0.31 4.55 4.71
C SER A 40 -0.89 5.04 5.50
N GLU A 41 -0.81 5.00 6.83
CA GLU A 41 -1.76 5.71 7.70
C GLU A 41 -1.56 7.23 7.71
N VAL A 42 -0.57 7.76 6.99
CA VAL A 42 -0.32 9.20 6.87
C VAL A 42 -0.52 9.60 5.41
N ASP A 43 -1.43 10.53 5.17
CA ASP A 43 -1.62 11.11 3.84
C ASP A 43 -0.36 11.88 3.40
N TYR A 44 0.12 11.61 2.19
CA TYR A 44 1.40 12.14 1.73
C TYR A 44 1.36 13.65 1.50
N LEU A 45 0.25 14.19 0.99
CA LEU A 45 0.14 15.62 0.66
C LEU A 45 -0.16 16.46 1.90
N SER A 46 -1.18 16.07 2.67
CA SER A 46 -1.65 16.84 3.83
C SER A 46 -0.86 16.52 5.11
N GLY A 47 -0.15 15.40 5.17
CA GLY A 47 0.52 14.93 6.39
C GLY A 47 -0.45 14.48 7.50
N LYS A 48 -1.75 14.46 7.23
CA LYS A 48 -2.77 14.07 8.20
C LYS A 48 -2.75 12.56 8.41
N LYS A 49 -2.91 12.16 9.67
CA LYS A 49 -3.04 10.75 10.04
C LYS A 49 -4.47 10.28 9.82
N LYS A 50 -4.63 9.12 9.19
CA LYS A 50 -5.91 8.44 9.03
C LYS A 50 -6.29 7.76 10.35
N ALA A 51 -7.52 7.95 10.80
CA ALA A 51 -7.99 7.42 12.08
C ALA A 51 -8.25 5.90 12.06
N LYS A 52 -8.43 5.33 10.86
CA LYS A 52 -8.78 3.91 10.68
C LYS A 52 -7.55 3.05 10.42
N LYS A 53 -7.54 1.82 10.93
CA LYS A 53 -6.53 0.80 10.59
C LYS A 53 -6.86 0.00 9.33
N ARG A 54 -8.15 -0.12 9.01
CA ARG A 54 -8.67 -0.79 7.82
C ARG A 54 -9.92 -0.08 7.34
N GLU A 55 -10.16 -0.11 6.05
CA GLU A 55 -11.45 0.27 5.46
C GLU A 55 -11.71 -0.49 4.16
N VAL A 56 -12.96 -0.49 3.72
CA VAL A 56 -13.36 -1.03 2.42
C VAL A 56 -14.04 0.09 1.65
N LYS A 57 -13.56 0.35 0.43
CA LYS A 57 -14.09 1.43 -0.42
C LYS A 57 -14.23 0.92 -1.84
N ASP A 58 -15.46 1.00 -2.39
CA ASP A 58 -15.81 0.40 -3.69
C ASP A 58 -15.36 -1.08 -3.82
N GLY A 59 -15.43 -1.83 -2.70
CA GLY A 59 -14.97 -3.22 -2.62
C GLY A 59 -13.45 -3.44 -2.57
N VAL A 60 -12.65 -2.37 -2.70
CA VAL A 60 -11.20 -2.40 -2.46
C VAL A 60 -10.95 -2.41 -0.95
N ASN A 61 -10.25 -3.42 -0.46
CA ASN A 61 -9.87 -3.52 0.96
C ASN A 61 -8.59 -2.74 1.18
N ILE A 62 -8.56 -1.80 2.12
CA ILE A 62 -7.40 -0.97 2.41
C ILE A 62 -6.94 -1.24 3.84
N ILE A 63 -5.65 -1.47 4.02
CA ILE A 63 -4.98 -1.69 5.31
C ILE A 63 -3.97 -0.58 5.50
N TYR A 64 -4.16 0.20 6.55
CA TYR A 64 -3.29 1.32 6.87
C TYR A 64 -2.16 0.88 7.80
N SER A 65 -0.93 1.03 7.31
CA SER A 65 0.30 0.66 8.00
C SER A 65 0.95 1.87 8.65
N TYR A 66 1.49 1.65 9.85
CA TYR A 66 2.19 2.69 10.58
C TYR A 66 3.32 3.28 9.76
N THR A 67 3.42 4.60 9.77
CA THR A 67 4.42 5.35 9.03
C THR A 67 4.83 6.54 9.88
N CYS A 68 6.13 6.76 10.04
CA CYS A 68 6.61 7.94 10.77
C CYS A 68 6.19 9.22 10.03
N SER A 69 5.57 10.16 10.76
CA SER A 69 5.19 11.47 10.26
C SER A 69 6.43 12.36 10.09
N GLY A 70 6.49 13.15 9.02
CA GLY A 70 7.65 14.03 8.75
C GLY A 70 8.17 13.98 7.32
N VAL A 71 7.38 13.46 6.38
CA VAL A 71 7.70 13.36 4.94
C VAL A 71 8.22 14.67 4.33
N HIS A 72 7.76 15.82 4.86
CA HIS A 72 8.11 17.17 4.39
C HIS A 72 9.08 17.92 5.30
N LYS A 73 9.60 17.30 6.37
CA LYS A 73 10.53 17.98 7.31
C LYS A 73 11.96 18.01 6.80
N SER A 74 12.50 16.87 6.37
CA SER A 74 13.83 16.78 5.76
C SER A 74 13.97 15.48 4.95
N PHE A 75 15.03 15.39 4.14
CA PHE A 75 15.36 14.17 3.40
C PHE A 75 15.46 12.93 4.29
N LEU A 76 16.12 13.06 5.46
CA LEU A 76 16.27 11.96 6.42
C LEU A 76 14.94 11.53 7.02
N HIS A 77 14.06 12.48 7.37
CA HIS A 77 12.73 12.16 7.87
C HIS A 77 11.88 11.46 6.80
N ARG A 78 12.00 11.88 5.54
CA ARG A 78 11.34 11.22 4.42
C ARG A 78 11.85 9.80 4.22
N ALA A 79 13.17 9.59 4.25
CA ALA A 79 13.76 8.26 4.17
C ALA A 79 13.29 7.36 5.32
N PHE A 80 13.25 7.88 6.55
CA PHE A 80 12.75 7.14 7.71
C PHE A 80 11.24 6.85 7.61
N SER A 81 10.44 7.77 7.06
CA SER A 81 9.03 7.56 6.77
C SER A 81 8.84 6.41 5.77
N PHE A 82 9.62 6.38 4.69
CA PHE A 82 9.57 5.28 3.71
C PHE A 82 10.04 3.95 4.30
N PHE A 83 11.09 3.97 5.13
CA PHE A 83 11.60 2.78 5.79
C PHE A 83 10.61 2.19 6.81
N THR A 84 10.04 3.03 7.68
CA THR A 84 9.06 2.59 8.68
C THR A 84 7.80 2.02 8.03
N PHE A 85 7.31 2.64 6.95
CA PHE A 85 6.23 2.06 6.14
C PHE A 85 6.62 0.69 5.54
N SER A 86 7.82 0.58 4.98
CA SER A 86 8.30 -0.66 4.37
C SER A 86 8.33 -1.83 5.36
N LEU A 87 8.76 -1.59 6.60
CA LEU A 87 8.77 -2.60 7.67
C LEU A 87 7.36 -2.98 8.15
N THR A 88 6.48 -2.00 8.35
CA THR A 88 5.12 -2.26 8.87
C THR A 88 4.21 -2.87 7.81
N SER A 89 4.34 -2.42 6.56
CA SER A 89 3.65 -3.00 5.41
C SER A 89 4.10 -4.43 5.14
N PHE A 90 5.38 -4.75 5.32
CA PHE A 90 5.88 -6.13 5.24
C PHE A 90 5.15 -7.06 6.21
N ILE A 91 5.05 -6.66 7.48
CA ILE A 91 4.35 -7.44 8.51
C ILE A 91 2.87 -7.62 8.17
N ASN A 92 2.19 -6.55 7.73
CA ASN A 92 0.80 -6.62 7.31
C ASN A 92 0.61 -7.51 6.08
N ALA A 93 1.53 -7.45 5.12
CA ALA A 93 1.51 -8.28 3.92
C ALA A 93 1.67 -9.76 4.25
N LEU A 94 2.57 -10.12 5.18
CA LEU A 94 2.72 -11.51 5.62
C LEU A 94 1.45 -12.08 6.25
N LYS A 95 0.72 -11.27 7.03
CA LYS A 95 -0.57 -11.66 7.65
C LYS A 95 -1.69 -11.91 6.62
N GLU A 96 -1.60 -11.32 5.43
CA GLU A 96 -2.61 -11.53 4.39
C GLU A 96 -2.50 -12.94 3.77
N LYS A 97 -3.56 -13.74 3.98
CA LYS A 97 -3.67 -15.13 3.52
C LYS A 97 -4.19 -15.21 2.08
N LYS A 98 -3.89 -16.34 1.41
CA LYS A 98 -4.39 -16.69 0.06
C LYS A 98 -4.14 -15.62 -1.00
N VAL A 99 -2.97 -14.96 -0.96
CA VAL A 99 -2.56 -14.00 -2.00
C VAL A 99 -2.12 -14.78 -3.23
N ASP A 100 -2.62 -14.40 -4.41
CA ASP A 100 -2.30 -15.03 -5.69
C ASP A 100 -1.21 -14.25 -6.44
N ILE A 101 -1.21 -12.93 -6.32
CA ILE A 101 -0.22 -12.04 -6.93
C ILE A 101 0.05 -10.84 -6.01
N VAL A 102 1.32 -10.42 -5.97
CA VAL A 102 1.74 -9.20 -5.28
C VAL A 102 1.97 -8.11 -6.32
N TRP A 103 1.31 -6.98 -6.14
CA TRP A 103 1.49 -5.79 -6.98
C TRP A 103 2.31 -4.76 -6.19
N GLY A 104 3.52 -4.49 -6.67
CA GLY A 104 4.40 -3.45 -6.12
C GLY A 104 4.25 -2.14 -6.89
N THR A 105 4.69 -1.03 -6.30
CA THR A 105 4.79 0.26 -6.99
C THR A 105 6.13 0.92 -6.72
N SER A 106 6.52 1.87 -7.57
CA SER A 106 7.66 2.75 -7.41
C SER A 106 7.29 4.17 -7.88
N PRO A 107 7.89 5.23 -7.33
CA PRO A 107 8.65 5.32 -6.06
C PRO A 107 7.73 5.23 -4.81
N PRO A 108 8.21 5.05 -3.56
CA PRO A 108 9.60 4.93 -3.05
C PRO A 108 10.28 3.56 -3.19
N LEU A 109 11.62 3.51 -3.24
CA LEU A 109 12.40 2.27 -3.43
C LEU A 109 12.09 1.19 -2.36
N PHE A 110 11.95 1.57 -1.10
CA PHE A 110 11.76 0.62 0.01
C PHE A 110 10.49 -0.24 -0.14
N GLN A 111 9.38 0.33 -0.65
CA GLN A 111 8.16 -0.46 -0.83
C GLN A 111 8.27 -1.46 -1.99
N SER A 112 9.05 -1.15 -3.03
CA SER A 112 9.29 -2.08 -4.14
C SER A 112 10.09 -3.30 -3.66
N ILE A 113 11.07 -3.08 -2.78
CA ILE A 113 11.80 -4.14 -2.08
C ILE A 113 10.84 -4.96 -1.21
N THR A 114 9.96 -4.31 -0.43
CA THR A 114 8.94 -5.01 0.37
C THR A 114 8.08 -5.92 -0.51
N ALA A 115 7.55 -5.41 -1.62
CA ALA A 115 6.73 -6.19 -2.54
C ALA A 115 7.49 -7.42 -3.07
N PHE A 116 8.74 -7.24 -3.49
CA PHE A 116 9.59 -8.33 -3.97
C PHE A 116 9.82 -9.41 -2.91
N VAL A 117 10.22 -9.01 -1.70
CA VAL A 117 10.49 -9.95 -0.60
C VAL A 117 9.21 -10.68 -0.20
N VAL A 118 8.07 -9.98 -0.11
CA VAL A 118 6.76 -10.60 0.18
C VAL A 118 6.39 -11.62 -0.89
N ALA A 119 6.55 -11.28 -2.17
CA ALA A 119 6.24 -12.19 -3.28
C ALA A 119 7.10 -13.45 -3.21
N LYS A 120 8.41 -13.30 -2.97
CA LYS A 120 9.36 -14.41 -2.81
C LYS A 120 8.99 -15.31 -1.64
N LEU A 121 8.70 -14.74 -0.46
CA LEU A 121 8.31 -15.50 0.73
C LEU A 121 6.98 -16.23 0.56
N LYS A 122 6.01 -15.60 -0.11
CA LYS A 122 4.71 -16.22 -0.41
C LYS A 122 4.77 -17.18 -1.60
N LYS A 123 5.90 -17.27 -2.32
CA LYS A 123 6.06 -18.02 -3.57
C LYS A 123 5.00 -17.64 -4.61
N LYS A 124 4.80 -16.34 -4.81
CA LYS A 124 3.81 -15.78 -5.75
C LYS A 124 4.48 -14.88 -6.76
N ALA A 125 3.82 -14.71 -7.90
CA ALA A 125 4.25 -13.76 -8.91
C ALA A 125 4.18 -12.33 -8.36
N ILE A 126 5.06 -11.49 -8.89
CA ILE A 126 5.07 -10.05 -8.65
C ILE A 126 4.82 -9.31 -9.96
N CYS A 127 4.04 -8.24 -9.90
CA CYS A 127 3.90 -7.26 -10.98
C CYS A 127 4.13 -5.85 -10.44
N PHE A 128 4.44 -4.92 -11.34
CA PHE A 128 4.63 -3.50 -11.07
C PHE A 128 3.72 -2.69 -11.99
#